data_AF-A0A101UP87-F1
#
_entry.id   AF-A0A101UP87-F1
#
_cell.length_a   1.000
_cell.length_b   1.000
_cell.length_c   1.000
_cell.angle_alpha   90.00
_cell.angle_beta   90.00
_cell.angle_gamma   90.00
#
_symmetry.space_group_name_H-M   'P 1'
#
loop_
_entity.id
_entity.type
_entity.pdbx_description
1 polymer ?
#
loop_
_entity_poly.entity_id
_entity_poly.type
_entity_poly.pdbx_seq_one_letter_code
_entity_poly.pdbx_strand_id
1 'polypeptide(L)'
;MADGHGVAVRLVTTGDAGTVRYQLRRVSTGVGTYGEWYTYANLGGWISRAWIELCQMEGTTVLQCVSSSVTYPAYDDSGNADPF
;
A
#
# COMPACT_ATOMS: atom_id res chain seq x y z
N MET A 1 24.67 -5.76 21.19
CA MET A 1 24.20 -6.00 19.80
C MET A 1 22.82 -5.37 19.75
N ALA A 2 22.60 -4.35 18.91
CA ALA A 2 21.29 -3.71 18.85
C ALA A 2 20.30 -4.72 18.26
N ASP A 3 19.26 -5.05 19.02
CA ASP A 3 18.13 -5.87 18.59
C ASP A 3 17.28 -5.03 17.62
N GLY A 4 17.86 -4.78 16.45
CA GLY A 4 17.46 -3.69 15.57
C GLY A 4 16.16 -4.03 14.88
N HIS A 5 15.04 -3.60 15.47
CA HIS A 5 13.77 -3.60 14.76
C HIS A 5 13.84 -2.66 13.55
N GLY A 6 13.55 -3.20 12.37
CA GLY A 6 13.40 -2.45 11.14
C GLY A 6 11.96 -1.96 10.97
N VAL A 7 11.78 -0.98 10.10
CA VAL A 7 10.45 -0.53 9.65
C VAL A 7 10.35 -0.76 8.16
N ALA A 8 9.20 -1.23 7.70
CA ALA A 8 8.88 -1.33 6.28
C ALA A 8 7.48 -0.75 6.01
N VAL A 9 7.24 -0.36 4.76
CA VAL A 9 5.95 0.15 4.30
C VAL A 9 5.47 -0.59 3.06
N ARG A 10 4.16 -0.71 2.90
CA ARG A 10 3.55 -1.18 1.66
C ARG A 10 2.24 -0.46 1.37
N LEU A 11 1.91 -0.32 0.10
CA LEU A 11 0.55 -0.02 -0.32
C LEU A 11 -0.35 -1.25 -0.11
N VAL A 12 -1.59 -1.00 0.27
CA VAL A 12 -2.67 -1.97 0.27
C VAL A 12 -3.87 -1.34 -0.42
N THR A 13 -4.48 -2.09 -1.34
CA THR A 13 -5.71 -1.71 -2.01
C THR A 13 -6.79 -2.75 -1.75
N THR A 14 -8.05 -2.33 -1.78
CA THR A 14 -9.20 -3.24 -1.75
C THR A 14 -10.24 -2.79 -2.76
N GLY A 15 -10.75 -3.74 -3.52
CA GLY A 15 -11.72 -3.52 -4.59
C GLY A 15 -12.56 -4.76 -4.87
N ASP A 16 -13.11 -4.82 -6.08
CA ASP A 16 -13.84 -5.98 -6.62
C ASP A 16 -12.99 -7.26 -6.66
N ALA A 17 -11.69 -7.12 -6.97
CA ALA A 17 -10.75 -8.24 -6.96
C ALA A 17 -10.29 -8.67 -5.54
N GLY A 18 -10.86 -8.08 -4.48
CA GLY A 18 -10.47 -8.31 -3.10
C GLY A 18 -9.33 -7.40 -2.64
N THR A 19 -8.60 -7.82 -1.60
CA THR A 19 -7.50 -7.04 -1.01
C THR A 19 -6.15 -7.44 -1.59
N VAL A 20 -5.44 -6.48 -2.19
CA VAL A 20 -4.09 -6.65 -2.72
C VAL A 20 -3.08 -5.96 -1.81
N ARG A 21 -2.03 -6.70 -1.43
CA ARG A 21 -0.90 -6.20 -0.63
C ARG A 21 0.34 -6.16 -1.49
N TYR A 22 0.87 -4.96 -1.70
CA TYR A 22 2.06 -4.77 -2.54
C TYR A 22 3.33 -5.13 -1.77
N GLN A 23 4.45 -5.23 -2.50
CA GLN A 23 5.74 -5.57 -1.93
C GLN A 23 6.14 -4.58 -0.83
N LEU A 24 6.69 -5.12 0.27
CA LEU A 24 7.24 -4.33 1.36
C LEU A 24 8.51 -3.61 0.94
N ARG A 25 8.58 -2.32 1.24
CA ARG A 25 9.78 -1.49 1.10
C ARG A 25 10.32 -1.15 2.49
N ARG A 26 11.56 -1.53 2.78
CA ARG A 26 12.22 -1.14 4.04
C ARG A 26 12.48 0.35 4.07
N VAL A 27 12.29 0.93 5.24
CA VAL A 27 12.60 2.31 5.57
C VAL A 27 13.91 2.31 6.35
N SER A 28 14.92 3.01 5.84
CA SER A 28 16.20 3.19 6.51
C SER A 28 16.40 4.64 6.93
N THR A 29 17.09 4.86 8.04
CA THR A 29 17.52 6.19 8.47
C THR A 29 18.53 6.76 7.47
N GLY A 30 18.43 8.05 7.15
CA GLY A 30 19.44 8.78 6.37
C GLY A 30 19.25 8.78 4.85
N VAL A 31 18.30 8.02 4.30
CA VAL A 31 18.02 7.98 2.83
C VAL A 31 16.64 8.60 2.50
N GLY A 32 15.90 9.05 3.52
CA GLY A 32 14.55 9.56 3.39
C GLY A 32 13.50 8.45 3.35
N THR A 33 12.28 8.79 3.73
CA THR A 33 11.14 7.86 3.80
C THR A 33 10.20 8.00 2.60
N TYR A 34 10.59 8.79 1.59
CA TYR A 34 9.75 9.04 0.41
C TYR A 34 9.56 7.75 -0.39
N GLY A 35 8.31 7.43 -0.70
CA GLY A 35 7.93 6.38 -1.62
C GLY A 35 6.66 6.73 -2.36
N GLU A 36 6.65 6.32 -3.62
CA GLU A 36 5.53 6.53 -4.53
C GLU A 36 5.04 5.17 -5.00
N TRP A 37 3.73 4.97 -5.00
CA TRP A 37 3.08 3.80 -5.52
C TRP A 37 2.00 4.25 -6.48
N TYR A 38 1.98 3.65 -7.66
CA TYR A 38 0.93 3.85 -8.64
C TYR A 38 0.25 2.51 -8.93
N THR A 39 -1.08 2.51 -8.94
CA THR A 39 -1.86 1.32 -9.28
C THR A 39 -3.23 1.71 -9.81
N TYR A 40 -3.81 0.81 -10.59
CA TYR A 40 -5.09 0.94 -11.26
C TYR A 40 -5.91 -0.34 -11.04
N ALA A 41 -7.23 -0.23 -11.09
CA ALA A 41 -8.09 -1.39 -11.16
C ALA A 41 -7.93 -2.07 -12.53
N ASN A 42 -8.19 -3.39 -12.61
CA ASN A 42 -8.33 -4.05 -13.89
C ASN A 42 -9.50 -3.42 -14.69
N LEU A 43 -9.50 -3.58 -16.01
CA LEU A 43 -10.57 -3.06 -16.87
C LEU A 43 -11.94 -3.56 -16.39
N GLY A 44 -12.85 -2.62 -16.08
CA GLY A 44 -14.18 -2.90 -15.53
C GLY A 44 -14.22 -3.14 -14.02
N GLY A 45 -13.10 -3.04 -13.32
CA GLY A 45 -12.99 -3.11 -11.86
C GLY A 45 -12.88 -1.73 -11.20
N TRP A 46 -12.79 -1.72 -9.87
CA TRP A 46 -12.68 -0.50 -9.09
C TRP A 46 -11.89 -0.71 -7.80
N ILE A 47 -11.13 0.33 -7.38
CA ILE A 47 -10.44 0.33 -6.08
C ILE A 47 -11.30 1.11 -5.09
N SER A 48 -12.01 0.40 -4.22
CA SER A 48 -12.88 1.02 -3.19
C SER A 48 -12.11 1.67 -2.03
N ARG A 49 -10.89 1.21 -1.73
CA ARG A 49 -10.07 1.69 -0.61
C ARG A 49 -8.58 1.52 -0.91
N ALA A 50 -7.78 2.46 -0.46
CA ALA A 50 -6.32 2.36 -0.47
C ALA A 50 -5.74 2.90 0.85
N TRP A 51 -4.71 2.24 1.37
CA TRP A 51 -3.99 2.71 2.56
C TRP A 51 -2.54 2.24 2.52
N ILE A 52 -1.69 2.87 3.33
CA ILE A 52 -0.33 2.43 3.57
C ILE A 52 -0.30 1.61 4.86
N GLU A 53 0.36 0.46 4.85
CA GLU A 53 0.68 -0.25 6.09
C GLU A 53 2.13 0.03 6.47
N LEU A 54 2.34 0.33 7.76
CA LEU A 54 3.65 0.42 8.40
C LEU A 54 3.89 -0.88 9.18
N CYS A 55 4.94 -1.62 8.84
CA CYS A 55 5.25 -2.91 9.42
C CYS A 55 6.56 -2.88 10.21
N GLN A 56 6.51 -3.39 11.44
CA GLN A 56 7.68 -3.71 12.25
C GLN A 56 8.33 -5.00 11.72
N MET A 57 9.64 -4.96 11.58
CA MET A 57 10.45 -6.03 11.00
C MET A 57 11.55 -6.48 11.97
N GLU A 58 11.89 -7.75 11.93
CA GLU A 58 13.12 -8.31 12.50
C GLU A 58 13.83 -9.11 11.41
N GLY A 59 14.97 -8.59 10.93
CA GLY A 59 15.54 -9.07 9.68
C GLY A 59 14.50 -9.03 8.56
N THR A 60 14.28 -10.15 7.88
CA THR A 60 13.29 -10.28 6.79
C THR A 60 11.88 -10.64 7.26
N THR A 61 11.69 -10.86 8.55
CA THR A 61 10.41 -11.29 9.13
C THR A 61 9.55 -10.08 9.47
N VAL A 62 8.28 -10.12 9.07
CA VAL A 62 7.25 -9.16 9.49
C VAL A 62 6.73 -9.60 10.86
N LEU A 63 6.85 -8.73 11.87
CA LEU A 63 6.34 -9.00 13.21
C LEU A 63 4.90 -8.49 13.36
N GLN A 64 4.66 -7.22 13.01
CA GLN A 64 3.36 -6.57 13.13
C GLN A 64 3.21 -5.51 12.04
N CYS A 65 1.99 -5.28 11.55
CA CYS A 65 1.66 -4.17 10.67
C CYS A 65 0.53 -3.33 11.26
N VAL A 66 0.60 -2.01 11.07
CA VAL A 66 -0.46 -1.06 11.40
C VAL A 66 -0.85 -0.30 10.14
N SER A 67 -2.13 0.02 10.00
CA SER A 67 -2.65 0.76 8.84
C SER A 67 -2.58 2.26 9.08
N SER A 68 -2.21 3.01 8.04
CA SER A 68 -2.39 4.46 7.97
C SER A 68 -3.87 4.82 7.86
N SER A 69 -4.16 6.12 7.76
CA SER A 69 -5.45 6.59 7.28
C SER A 69 -5.83 5.89 5.99
N VAL A 70 -7.09 5.46 5.91
CA VAL A 70 -7.67 4.82 4.74
C VAL A 70 -8.21 5.90 3.82
N THR A 71 -7.70 5.91 2.59
CA THR A 71 -8.21 6.75 1.51
C THR A 71 -9.32 5.99 0.79
N TYR A 72 -10.46 6.67 0.64
CA TYR A 72 -11.56 6.25 -0.19
C TYR A 72 -11.47 7.04 -1.50
N PRO A 73 -11.67 6.42 -2.67
CA PRO A 73 -11.68 7.16 -3.92
C PRO A 73 -12.78 8.23 -3.86
N ALA A 74 -12.47 9.44 -4.30
CA ALA A 74 -13.47 10.50 -4.46
C ALA A 74 -14.39 10.26 -5.66
N TYR A 75 -13.98 9.36 -6.58
CA TYR A 75 -14.67 9.08 -7.83
C TYR A 75 -14.72 7.57 -8.06
N ASP A 76 -15.93 7.04 -8.08
CA ASP A 76 -16.24 5.76 -8.71
C ASP A 76 -16.16 5.98 -10.23
N ASP A 77 -15.02 5.61 -10.84
CA ASP A 77 -14.80 5.75 -12.28
C ASP A 77 -15.33 4.54 -13.08
N SER A 78 -16.24 3.75 -12.50
CA SER A 78 -16.94 2.69 -13.24
C SER A 78 -17.87 3.23 -14.33
N GLY A 79 -17.96 4.56 -14.50
CA GLY A 79 -18.80 5.25 -15.47
C GLY A 79 -18.08 5.86 -16.67
N ASN A 80 -16.75 6.03 -16.65
CA ASN A 80 -16.05 6.58 -17.80
C ASN A 80 -15.57 5.45 -18.71
N ALA A 81 -16.49 4.94 -19.51
CA ALA A 81 -16.14 4.35 -20.79
C ALA A 81 -15.48 5.48 -21.62
N ASP A 82 -14.17 5.64 -21.46
CA ASP A 82 -13.38 6.46 -22.38
C ASP A 82 -13.42 5.78 -23.75
N PRO A 83 -14.03 6.41 -24.77
CA PRO A 83 -14.06 5.86 -26.11
C PRO A 83 -12.96 6.42 -27.02
N PHE A 84 -11.85 6.98 -26.50
CA PHE A 84 -10.75 7.47 -27.36
C PHE A 84 -9.33 7.29 -26.80
#